data_AF-A0A7T3U4Y1-F1
#
_entry.id   AF-A0A7T3U4Y1-F1
#
_cell.length_a   1.000
_cell.length_b   1.000
_cell.length_c   1.000
_cell.angle_alpha   90.00
_cell.angle_beta   90.00
_cell.angle_gamma   90.00
#
_symmetry.space_group_name_H-M   'P 1'
#
loop_
_entity.id
_entity.type
_entity.pdbx_description
1 polymer ?
#
loop_
_entity_poly.entity_id
_entity_poly.type
_entity_poly.pdbx_seq_one_letter_code
_entity_poly.pdbx_strand_id
1 'polypeptide(L)'
;MVRSQKIDENQMGNRGSKSDITPKSVKEQRVDGSLWIKPIHIRYTLTGFERNYRIKILSKQLKLLNFSTLNTKPKLNPWFVTGLIDAEGSFTIFIYRSNTYKLGWGFQSKFQVNLHIREISLLLQLQEYFGGIGSILKSKTRNEVIYSVSSINYLKTIIIPHFFLIWIINSKSCRFYFFYKNIRNCEQKKSIFLLRDCIKFLILKSQWT
;
A
#
# COMPACT_ATOMS: atom_id res chain seq x y z
N MET A 1 36.60 -48.89 17.10
CA MET A 1 35.16 -49.05 16.80
C MET A 1 34.41 -49.14 18.13
N VAL A 2 33.81 -48.05 18.58
CA VAL A 2 33.02 -47.98 19.83
C VAL A 2 31.58 -47.69 19.44
N ARG A 3 30.65 -48.56 19.86
CA ARG A 3 29.22 -48.47 19.56
C ARG A 3 28.51 -47.78 20.74
N SER A 4 27.75 -46.72 20.41
CA SER A 4 26.76 -46.00 21.21
C SER A 4 27.21 -45.35 22.54
N GLN A 5 27.02 -44.03 22.64
CA GLN A 5 26.86 -43.31 23.90
C GLN A 5 25.36 -43.10 24.14
N LYS A 6 24.84 -43.63 25.25
CA LYS A 6 23.51 -43.27 25.78
C LYS A 6 23.66 -41.97 26.55
N ILE A 7 22.89 -40.94 26.16
CA ILE A 7 22.75 -39.71 26.93
C ILE A 7 21.61 -39.93 27.93
N ASP A 8 21.87 -39.64 29.20
CA ASP A 8 20.92 -39.73 30.30
C ASP A 8 20.24 -38.36 30.48
N GLU A 9 18.93 -38.27 30.23
CA GLU A 9 18.18 -37.00 30.20
C GLU A 9 18.08 -36.31 31.57
N ASN A 10 18.38 -37.04 32.65
CA ASN A 10 18.29 -36.53 34.02
C ASN A 10 19.48 -35.65 34.46
N GLN A 11 20.50 -35.42 33.62
CA GLN A 11 21.57 -34.45 33.87
C GLN A 11 21.33 -33.05 33.27
N MET A 12 20.14 -32.75 32.77
CA MET A 12 19.78 -31.41 32.30
C MET A 12 19.18 -30.52 33.41
N GLY A 13 19.78 -30.57 34.60
CA GLY A 13 19.44 -29.70 35.73
C GLY A 13 20.17 -28.36 35.68
N ASN A 14 19.39 -27.27 35.74
CA ASN A 14 19.80 -25.86 35.91
C ASN A 14 20.20 -25.08 34.64
N ARG A 15 19.24 -24.90 33.72
CA ARG A 15 19.22 -23.67 32.89
C ARG A 15 18.68 -22.50 33.71
N GLY A 16 19.48 -22.04 34.66
CA GLY A 16 19.26 -20.76 35.33
C GLY A 16 19.38 -19.62 34.33
N SER A 17 18.36 -18.77 34.26
CA SER A 17 18.43 -17.49 33.55
C SER A 17 19.35 -16.57 34.36
N LYS A 18 20.41 -16.04 33.72
CA LYS A 18 21.32 -15.05 34.32
C LYS A 18 20.51 -13.85 34.84
N SER A 19 20.68 -13.52 36.12
CA SER A 19 20.18 -12.29 36.74
C SER A 19 21.09 -11.13 36.34
N ASP A 20 20.61 -10.25 35.45
CA ASP A 20 21.27 -8.98 35.19
C ASP A 20 20.83 -7.95 36.25
N ILE A 21 21.79 -7.51 37.05
CA ILE A 21 21.64 -6.42 38.01
C ILE A 21 21.96 -5.12 37.26
N THR A 22 20.96 -4.53 36.60
CA THR A 22 20.78 -3.08 36.32
C THR A 22 19.76 -2.88 35.18
N PRO A 23 18.86 -1.90 35.26
CA PRO A 23 17.72 -1.81 34.35
C PRO A 23 18.08 -0.96 33.14
N LYS A 24 18.14 -1.56 31.95
CA LYS A 24 17.88 -0.96 30.61
C LYS A 24 18.24 -1.95 29.51
N SER A 25 17.57 -3.10 29.49
CA SER A 25 17.40 -3.89 28.27
C SER A 25 15.95 -4.34 28.19
N VAL A 26 15.25 -3.87 27.17
CA VAL A 26 13.87 -4.30 26.88
C VAL A 26 13.97 -5.70 26.28
N LYS A 27 13.83 -6.72 27.13
CA LYS A 27 13.55 -8.07 26.65
C LYS A 27 12.12 -8.09 26.10
N GLU A 28 11.98 -8.57 24.87
CA GLU A 28 10.73 -8.84 24.17
C GLU A 28 9.70 -9.48 25.11
N GLN A 29 8.75 -8.66 25.55
CA GLN A 29 7.63 -9.11 26.36
C GLN A 29 6.57 -9.68 25.41
N ARG A 30 6.57 -11.00 25.20
CA ARG A 30 5.38 -11.66 24.66
C ARG A 30 4.29 -11.50 25.72
N VAL A 31 3.32 -10.67 25.37
CA VAL A 31 2.21 -10.25 26.21
C VAL A 31 1.33 -11.46 26.51
N ASP A 32 1.60 -12.17 27.60
CA ASP A 32 0.58 -12.94 28.32
C ASP A 32 -0.09 -12.02 29.33
N GLY A 33 -0.70 -10.97 28.79
CA GLY A 33 -1.57 -10.06 29.51
C GLY A 33 -3.01 -10.38 29.17
N SER A 34 -3.64 -11.29 29.94
CA SER A 34 -5.10 -11.36 29.96
C SER A 34 -5.63 -10.08 30.58
N LEU A 35 -6.15 -9.16 29.75
CA LEU A 35 -6.77 -7.93 30.23
C LEU A 35 -8.17 -8.24 30.74
N TRP A 36 -8.40 -8.04 32.04
CA TRP A 36 -9.71 -8.17 32.66
C TRP A 36 -10.53 -6.89 32.40
N ILE A 37 -11.33 -6.87 31.33
CA ILE A 37 -12.44 -5.94 31.19
C ILE A 37 -13.72 -6.76 31.27
N LYS A 38 -14.44 -6.68 32.40
CA LYS A 38 -15.81 -7.20 32.45
C LYS A 38 -16.68 -6.36 31.50
N PRO A 39 -17.53 -6.98 30.66
CA PRO A 39 -18.03 -8.35 30.78
C PRO A 39 -17.65 -9.25 29.59
N ILE A 40 -16.37 -9.41 29.23
CA ILE A 40 -15.98 -10.40 28.20
C ILE A 40 -14.72 -11.16 28.65
N HIS A 41 -14.89 -12.44 29.01
CA HIS A 41 -13.79 -13.36 29.27
C HIS A 41 -13.41 -14.08 27.97
N ILE A 42 -12.25 -13.79 27.39
CA ILE A 42 -11.65 -14.63 26.33
C ILE A 42 -10.51 -15.42 26.99
N ARG A 43 -10.75 -16.71 27.24
CA ARG A 43 -9.68 -17.66 27.56
C ARG A 43 -9.15 -18.22 26.25
N TYR A 44 -7.91 -17.92 25.88
CA TYR A 44 -7.17 -18.69 24.88
C TYR A 44 -6.25 -19.67 25.62
N THR A 45 -6.75 -20.86 25.91
CA THR A 45 -5.87 -22.00 26.21
C THR A 45 -5.60 -22.69 24.89
N LEU A 46 -4.34 -22.64 24.45
CA LEU A 46 -3.84 -23.39 23.30
C LEU A 46 -3.78 -24.87 23.71
N THR A 47 -4.94 -25.52 23.78
CA THR A 47 -5.03 -26.96 24.01
C THR A 47 -4.74 -27.67 22.70
N GLY A 48 -3.78 -28.60 22.79
CA GLY A 48 -3.45 -29.52 21.72
C GLY A 48 -4.64 -30.30 21.19
N PHE A 49 -4.37 -30.98 20.08
CA PHE A 49 -5.26 -31.75 19.25
C PHE A 49 -6.08 -32.80 20.03
N GLU A 50 -7.28 -32.43 20.49
CA GLU A 50 -8.27 -33.38 21.02
C GLU A 50 -9.54 -33.35 20.16
N ARG A 51 -9.68 -34.40 19.33
CA ARG A 51 -10.90 -34.75 18.61
C ARG A 51 -11.89 -35.31 19.63
N ASN A 52 -13.11 -34.77 19.66
CA ASN A 52 -14.33 -35.27 20.31
C ASN A 52 -15.03 -34.30 21.27
N TYR A 53 -15.08 -33.01 20.94
CA TYR A 53 -16.15 -32.19 21.48
C TYR A 53 -17.44 -32.42 20.69
N ARG A 54 -18.57 -32.69 21.37
CA ARG A 54 -19.90 -32.44 20.80
C ARG A 54 -20.18 -30.93 20.90
N ILE A 55 -19.45 -30.12 20.12
CA ILE A 55 -19.84 -28.72 19.96
C ILE A 55 -21.12 -28.73 19.13
N LYS A 56 -22.26 -28.55 19.81
CA LYS A 56 -23.40 -27.91 19.18
C LYS A 56 -22.90 -26.53 18.76
N ILE A 57 -22.39 -26.43 17.53
CA ILE A 57 -22.07 -25.13 16.95
C ILE A 57 -23.42 -24.44 16.91
N LEU A 58 -23.63 -23.47 17.80
CA LEU A 58 -24.71 -22.53 17.65
C LEU A 58 -24.34 -21.76 16.39
N SER A 59 -24.76 -22.27 15.23
CA SER A 59 -24.73 -21.53 13.98
C SER A 59 -25.63 -20.35 14.22
N LYS A 60 -25.05 -19.24 14.70
CA LYS A 60 -25.64 -17.93 14.48
C LYS A 60 -25.90 -17.94 12.99
N GLN A 61 -27.19 -18.10 12.62
CA GLN A 61 -27.63 -18.06 11.25
C GLN A 61 -26.94 -16.84 10.67
N LEU A 62 -25.97 -17.09 9.77
CA LEU A 62 -25.40 -16.01 8.99
C LEU A 62 -26.64 -15.36 8.39
N LYS A 63 -26.94 -14.13 8.80
CA LYS A 63 -27.97 -13.34 8.12
C LYS A 63 -27.54 -13.39 6.68
N LEU A 64 -28.26 -14.20 5.90
CA LEU A 64 -28.02 -14.40 4.50
C LEU A 64 -28.38 -13.05 3.92
N LEU A 65 -27.38 -12.19 3.80
CA LEU A 65 -27.55 -10.90 3.16
C LEU A 65 -27.92 -11.28 1.74
N ASN A 66 -29.18 -11.04 1.39
CA ASN A 66 -29.63 -11.14 0.02
C ASN A 66 -28.81 -10.10 -0.75
N PHE A 67 -27.72 -10.53 -1.37
CA PHE A 67 -27.01 -9.73 -2.34
C PHE A 67 -27.93 -9.64 -3.56
N SER A 68 -28.82 -8.64 -3.54
CA SER A 68 -29.57 -8.29 -4.73
C SER A 68 -28.55 -7.85 -5.77
N THR A 69 -28.41 -8.60 -6.86
CA THR A 69 -27.75 -8.13 -8.08
C THR A 69 -28.63 -7.08 -8.73
N LEU A 70 -28.79 -5.92 -8.07
CA LEU A 70 -29.32 -4.75 -8.76
C LEU A 70 -28.27 -4.36 -9.79
N ASN A 71 -28.66 -4.45 -11.06
CA ASN A 71 -27.90 -4.03 -12.26
C ASN A 71 -27.66 -2.51 -12.31
N THR A 72 -27.52 -1.85 -11.17
CA THR A 72 -26.93 -0.51 -11.10
C THR A 72 -25.43 -0.69 -11.22
N LYS A 73 -24.81 -0.14 -12.27
CA LYS A 73 -23.34 -0.11 -12.42
C LYS A 73 -22.73 0.23 -11.05
N PRO A 74 -21.99 -0.68 -10.39
CA PRO A 74 -21.53 -0.44 -9.04
C PRO A 74 -20.56 0.74 -9.09
N LYS A 75 -20.98 1.87 -8.54
CA LYS A 75 -20.12 3.04 -8.41
C LYS A 75 -18.98 2.63 -7.49
N LEU A 76 -17.74 2.65 -7.99
CA LEU A 76 -16.57 2.32 -7.18
C LEU A 76 -16.55 3.20 -5.93
N ASN A 77 -16.31 2.56 -4.78
CA ASN A 77 -16.17 3.30 -3.53
C ASN A 77 -14.90 4.16 -3.60
N PRO A 78 -14.98 5.48 -3.31
CA PRO A 78 -13.81 6.36 -3.33
C PRO A 78 -12.65 5.85 -2.47
N TRP A 79 -12.94 5.26 -1.30
CA TRP A 79 -11.91 4.70 -0.41
C TRP A 79 -11.21 3.49 -1.03
N PHE A 80 -11.93 2.67 -1.79
CA PHE A 80 -11.34 1.55 -2.52
C PHE A 80 -10.40 2.06 -3.61
N VAL A 81 -10.83 3.08 -4.36
CA VAL A 81 -9.99 3.72 -5.39
C VAL A 81 -8.71 4.28 -4.79
N THR A 82 -8.80 4.99 -3.67
CA THR A 82 -7.62 5.53 -2.99
C THR A 82 -6.69 4.42 -2.50
N GLY A 83 -7.23 3.36 -1.88
CA GLY A 83 -6.43 2.22 -1.43
C GLY A 83 -5.73 1.49 -2.59
N LEU A 84 -6.42 1.33 -3.72
CA LEU A 84 -5.85 0.73 -4.93
C LEU A 84 -4.70 1.56 -5.50
N ILE A 85 -4.87 2.89 -5.55
CA ILE A 85 -3.83 3.80 -6.02
C ILE A 85 -2.66 3.85 -5.03
N ASP A 86 -2.94 3.73 -3.74
CA ASP A 86 -1.88 3.66 -2.74
C ASP A 86 -1.10 2.35 -2.81
N ALA A 87 -1.70 1.24 -3.25
CA ALA A 87 -0.98 0.01 -3.56
C ALA A 87 -0.22 0.08 -4.90
N GLU A 88 -0.94 0.30 -6.00
CA GLU A 88 -0.44 0.06 -7.38
C GLU A 88 -0.24 1.34 -8.21
N GLY A 89 -0.68 2.47 -7.69
CA GLY A 89 -0.54 3.76 -8.35
C GLY A 89 0.86 4.36 -8.24
N SER A 90 1.24 5.09 -9.28
CA SER A 90 2.54 5.69 -9.47
C SER A 90 2.43 7.13 -9.97
N PHE A 91 3.08 8.05 -9.26
CA PHE A 91 3.22 9.45 -9.64
C PHE A 91 4.63 9.67 -10.19
N THR A 92 4.72 9.89 -11.49
CA THR A 92 5.99 10.02 -12.21
C THR A 92 6.13 11.40 -12.84
N ILE A 93 7.34 11.93 -12.80
CA ILE A 93 7.72 13.16 -13.48
C ILE A 93 8.83 12.79 -14.45
N PHE A 94 8.55 12.89 -15.74
CA PHE A 94 9.51 12.68 -16.80
C PHE A 94 10.21 13.99 -17.13
N ILE A 95 11.53 13.93 -17.20
CA ILE A 95 12.40 15.03 -17.63
C ILE A 95 13.01 14.58 -18.95
N TYR A 96 12.82 15.36 -20.00
CA TYR A 96 13.34 15.04 -21.33
C TYR A 96 13.97 16.29 -21.96
N ARG A 97 14.89 16.07 -22.88
CA ARG A 97 15.52 17.15 -23.62
C ARG A 97 14.61 17.59 -24.76
N SER A 98 14.37 18.89 -24.88
CA SER A 98 13.61 19.44 -26.01
C SER A 98 14.08 20.84 -26.35
N ASN A 99 14.36 21.04 -27.64
CA ASN A 99 14.82 22.32 -28.19
C ASN A 99 13.70 23.37 -28.26
N THR A 100 12.44 23.00 -28.02
CA THR A 100 11.30 23.93 -28.02
C THR A 100 11.25 24.80 -26.78
N TYR A 101 11.87 24.36 -25.67
CA TYR A 101 11.88 25.10 -24.42
C TYR A 101 13.14 25.98 -24.33
N LYS A 102 12.99 27.20 -23.79
CA LYS A 102 14.11 28.16 -23.62
C LYS A 102 15.32 27.60 -22.86
N LEU A 103 15.09 26.62 -21.97
CA LEU A 103 16.13 25.97 -21.17
C LEU A 103 16.66 24.67 -21.81
N GLY A 104 16.09 24.21 -22.94
CA GLY A 104 16.43 22.94 -23.57
C GLY A 104 15.84 21.69 -22.88
N TRP A 105 15.03 21.86 -21.83
CA TRP A 105 14.45 20.78 -21.04
C TRP A 105 12.93 20.91 -20.96
N GLY A 106 12.24 19.78 -21.19
CA GLY A 106 10.81 19.60 -21.02
C GLY A 106 10.48 18.73 -19.81
N PHE A 107 9.32 18.99 -19.22
CA PHE A 107 8.80 18.25 -18.07
C PHE A 107 7.43 17.68 -18.41
N GLN A 108 7.20 16.42 -18.05
CA GLN A 108 5.90 15.78 -18.19
C GLN A 108 5.53 15.01 -16.93
N SER A 109 4.47 15.47 -16.27
CA SER A 109 3.85 14.75 -15.16
C SER A 109 2.93 13.65 -15.71
N LYS A 110 3.08 12.43 -15.20
CA LYS A 110 2.25 11.29 -15.59
C LYS A 110 1.83 10.49 -14.36
N PHE A 111 0.52 10.28 -14.23
CA PHE A 111 -0.08 9.35 -13.28
C PHE A 111 -0.29 8.00 -13.95
N GLN A 112 0.07 6.92 -13.27
CA GLN A 112 -0.06 5.55 -13.80
C GLN A 112 -0.59 4.61 -12.74
N VAL A 113 -1.37 3.62 -13.15
CA VAL A 113 -1.73 2.45 -12.34
C VAL A 113 -1.41 1.23 -13.20
N ASN A 114 -0.54 0.36 -12.69
CA ASN A 114 -0.09 -0.83 -13.40
C ASN A 114 -0.73 -2.05 -12.73
N LEU A 115 -1.41 -2.89 -13.51
CA LEU A 115 -2.02 -4.12 -13.01
C LEU A 115 -1.76 -5.27 -13.99
N HIS A 116 -2.00 -6.50 -13.54
CA HIS A 116 -1.94 -7.66 -14.41
C HIS A 116 -3.12 -7.69 -15.41
N ILE A 117 -2.92 -8.30 -16.57
CA ILE A 117 -3.93 -8.31 -17.66
C ILE A 117 -5.28 -8.94 -17.29
N ARG A 118 -5.29 -9.83 -16.30
CA ARG A 118 -6.51 -10.43 -15.73
C ARG A 118 -7.44 -9.40 -15.08
N GLU A 119 -6.89 -8.29 -14.62
CA GLU A 119 -7.60 -7.24 -13.88
C GLU A 119 -7.96 -6.04 -14.76
N ILE A 120 -7.99 -6.21 -16.07
CA ILE A 120 -8.33 -5.13 -17.00
C ILE A 120 -9.74 -4.56 -16.76
N SER A 121 -10.68 -5.38 -16.32
CA SER A 121 -12.03 -4.96 -15.95
C SER A 121 -12.01 -3.92 -14.84
N LEU A 122 -11.10 -4.06 -13.86
CA LEU A 122 -10.93 -3.11 -12.78
C LEU A 122 -10.35 -1.78 -13.29
N LEU A 123 -9.40 -1.81 -14.23
CA LEU A 123 -8.88 -0.58 -14.83
C LEU A 123 -9.93 0.17 -15.66
N LEU A 124 -10.82 -0.56 -16.34
CA LEU A 124 -11.95 0.05 -17.05
C LEU A 124 -12.92 0.72 -16.08
N GLN A 125 -13.26 0.07 -14.96
CA GLN A 125 -14.08 0.68 -13.91
C GLN A 125 -13.40 1.89 -13.28
N LEU A 126 -12.07 1.85 -13.08
CA LEU A 126 -11.29 2.97 -12.58
C LEU A 126 -11.30 4.15 -13.56
N GLN A 127 -11.19 3.88 -14.85
CA GLN A 127 -11.29 4.89 -15.90
C GLN A 127 -12.69 5.54 -15.91
N GLU A 128 -13.75 4.74 -15.83
CA GLU A 128 -15.13 5.24 -15.72
C GLU A 128 -15.33 6.08 -14.44
N TYR A 129 -14.75 5.66 -13.31
CA TYR A 129 -14.81 6.39 -12.04
C TYR A 129 -14.25 7.82 -12.14
N PHE A 130 -13.15 8.00 -12.90
CA PHE A 130 -12.58 9.32 -13.14
C PHE A 130 -13.24 10.09 -14.30
N GLY A 131 -14.39 9.64 -14.81
CA GLY A 131 -15.13 10.31 -15.88
C GLY A 131 -14.61 9.98 -17.28
N GLY A 132 -13.99 8.82 -17.48
CA GLY A 132 -13.51 8.35 -18.79
C GLY A 132 -12.16 8.93 -19.22
N ILE A 133 -11.42 9.57 -18.31
CA ILE A 133 -10.12 10.19 -18.65
C ILE A 133 -8.99 9.18 -18.79
N GLY A 134 -7.92 9.57 -19.47
CA GLY A 134 -6.71 8.75 -19.60
C GLY A 134 -6.82 7.66 -20.67
N SER A 135 -5.74 6.89 -20.79
CA SER A 135 -5.61 5.81 -21.77
C SER A 135 -5.15 4.53 -21.08
N ILE A 136 -5.75 3.41 -21.47
CA ILE A 136 -5.33 2.07 -21.05
C ILE A 136 -4.43 1.47 -22.12
N LEU A 137 -3.19 1.18 -21.77
CA LEU A 137 -2.19 0.58 -22.63
C LEU A 137 -1.95 -0.86 -22.20
N LYS A 138 -2.14 -1.80 -23.11
CA LYS A 138 -1.76 -3.21 -22.91
C LYS A 138 -0.31 -3.38 -23.34
N SER A 139 0.51 -3.95 -22.46
CA SER A 139 1.85 -4.37 -22.86
C SER A 139 1.73 -5.57 -23.80
N LYS A 140 2.48 -5.55 -24.91
CA LYS A 140 2.51 -6.67 -25.87
C LYS A 140 3.39 -7.82 -25.40
N THR A 141 4.40 -7.50 -24.58
CA THR A 141 5.46 -8.42 -24.17
C THR A 141 5.31 -8.89 -22.73
N ARG A 142 4.68 -8.07 -21.88
CA ARG A 142 4.40 -8.39 -20.48
C ARG A 142 2.91 -8.56 -20.30
N ASN A 143 2.47 -9.46 -19.42
CA ASN A 143 1.05 -9.66 -19.08
C ASN A 143 0.52 -8.53 -18.18
N GLU A 144 0.80 -7.28 -18.55
CA GLU A 144 0.57 -6.07 -17.77
C GLU A 144 -0.28 -5.10 -18.56
N VAL A 145 -1.13 -4.38 -17.84
CA VAL A 145 -1.99 -3.33 -18.37
C VAL A 145 -1.77 -2.08 -17.53
N ILE A 146 -1.56 -0.98 -18.23
CA ILE A 146 -1.20 0.30 -17.63
C ILE A 146 -2.30 1.30 -17.94
N TYR A 147 -3.00 1.75 -16.91
CA TYR A 147 -3.82 2.94 -16.99
C TYR A 147 -2.93 4.17 -16.81
N SER A 148 -3.01 5.14 -17.72
CA SER A 148 -2.19 6.34 -17.62
C SER A 148 -2.90 7.63 -17.97
N VAL A 149 -2.60 8.68 -17.19
CA VAL A 149 -3.09 10.05 -17.39
C VAL A 149 -1.89 10.99 -17.45
N SER A 150 -1.69 11.65 -18.58
CA SER A 150 -0.58 12.59 -18.82
C SER A 150 -1.03 14.03 -19.06
N SER A 151 -2.31 14.26 -19.33
CA SER A 151 -2.85 15.61 -19.57
C SER A 151 -2.84 16.43 -18.29
N ILE A 152 -2.13 17.56 -18.29
CA ILE A 152 -2.03 18.48 -17.15
C ILE A 152 -3.42 18.97 -16.71
N ASN A 153 -4.32 19.22 -17.66
CA ASN A 153 -5.68 19.66 -17.37
C ASN A 153 -6.43 18.59 -16.55
N TYR A 154 -6.45 17.34 -16.99
CA TYR A 154 -7.13 16.25 -16.28
C TYR A 154 -6.48 15.93 -14.93
N LEU A 155 -5.14 16.00 -14.86
CA LEU A 155 -4.43 15.83 -13.59
C LEU A 155 -4.86 16.88 -12.56
N LYS A 156 -5.04 18.14 -12.99
CA LYS A 156 -5.45 19.25 -12.12
C LYS A 156 -6.92 19.21 -11.73
N THR A 157 -7.81 18.93 -12.68
CA THR A 157 -9.26 19.05 -12.45
C THR A 157 -9.85 17.83 -11.74
N ILE A 158 -9.26 16.65 -11.92
CA ILE A 158 -9.86 15.39 -11.47
C ILE A 158 -8.95 14.65 -10.48
N ILE A 159 -7.69 14.38 -10.86
CA ILE A 159 -6.79 13.54 -10.07
C ILE A 159 -6.37 14.24 -8.77
N ILE A 160 -5.91 15.49 -8.84
CA ILE A 160 -5.47 16.25 -7.67
C ILE A 160 -6.61 16.40 -6.63
N PRO A 161 -7.83 16.85 -7.00
CA PRO A 161 -8.94 16.98 -6.04
C PRO A 161 -9.32 15.68 -5.34
N HIS A 162 -9.25 14.55 -6.03
CA HIS A 162 -9.55 13.24 -5.43
C HIS A 162 -8.69 12.95 -4.20
N PHE A 163 -7.38 13.21 -4.27
CA PHE A 163 -6.45 12.93 -3.17
C PHE A 163 -6.39 14.03 -2.10
N PHE A 164 -6.85 15.24 -2.40
CA PHE A 164 -7.03 16.26 -1.38
C PHE A 164 -8.26 15.97 -0.50
N LEU A 165 -9.30 15.39 -1.08
CA LEU A 165 -10.50 14.97 -0.35
C LEU A 165 -10.25 13.70 0.49
N ILE A 166 -9.39 12.80 0.00
CA ILE A 166 -9.10 11.52 0.63
C ILE A 166 -7.60 11.46 0.91
N TRP A 167 -7.22 11.79 2.15
CA TRP A 167 -5.83 11.92 2.57
C TRP A 167 -5.04 10.61 2.41
N ILE A 168 -3.92 10.66 1.66
CA ILE A 168 -2.97 9.54 1.56
C ILE A 168 -2.02 9.59 2.77
N ILE A 169 -1.99 8.53 3.57
CA ILE A 169 -1.17 8.45 4.80
C ILE A 169 0.27 7.98 4.51
N ASN A 170 0.47 7.21 3.44
CA ASN A 170 1.72 6.47 3.21
C ASN A 170 2.86 7.30 2.59
N SER A 171 4.03 6.67 2.42
CA SER A 171 5.24 7.24 1.78
C SER A 171 5.01 7.80 0.37
N LYS A 172 3.91 7.41 -0.29
CA LYS A 172 3.45 7.99 -1.56
C LYS A 172 2.93 9.42 -1.44
N SER A 173 2.55 9.87 -0.23
CA SER A 173 2.09 11.25 0.03
C SER A 173 3.15 12.30 -0.35
N CYS A 174 4.42 12.08 0.01
CA CYS A 174 5.53 12.94 -0.40
C CYS A 174 5.65 13.00 -1.92
N ARG A 175 5.54 11.85 -2.60
CA ARG A 175 5.61 11.76 -4.06
C ARG A 175 4.45 12.52 -4.72
N PHE A 176 3.25 12.39 -4.17
CA PHE A 176 2.06 13.13 -4.60
C PHE A 176 2.21 14.64 -4.39
N TYR A 177 2.73 15.07 -3.23
CA TYR A 177 2.98 16.49 -2.95
C TYR A 177 3.95 17.11 -3.96
N PHE A 178 5.07 16.43 -4.25
CA PHE A 178 5.98 16.89 -5.30
C PHE A 178 5.31 16.90 -6.67
N PHE A 179 4.56 15.87 -7.01
CA PHE A 179 3.80 15.81 -8.26
C PHE A 179 2.84 16.99 -8.41
N TYR A 180 2.08 17.32 -7.36
CA TYR A 180 1.20 18.49 -7.30
C TYR A 180 1.97 19.81 -7.47
N LYS A 181 3.08 19.98 -6.74
CA LYS A 181 3.94 21.17 -6.84
C LYS A 181 4.46 21.37 -8.26
N ASN A 182 4.89 20.28 -8.91
CA ASN A 182 5.38 20.31 -10.29
C ASN A 182 4.27 20.73 -11.27
N ILE A 183 3.06 20.19 -11.14
CA ILE A 183 1.92 20.59 -11.98
C ILE A 183 1.63 22.08 -11.84
N ARG A 184 1.63 22.62 -10.62
CA ARG A 184 1.42 24.04 -10.36
C ARG A 184 2.51 24.93 -10.97
N ASN A 185 3.77 24.48 -10.93
CA ASN A 185 4.90 25.22 -11.48
C ASN A 185 4.90 25.23 -13.03
N CYS A 186 4.43 24.15 -13.67
CA CYS A 186 4.27 24.10 -15.13
C CYS A 186 3.30 25.17 -15.65
N GLU A 187 2.24 25.49 -14.90
CA GLU A 187 1.28 26.54 -15.28
C GLU A 187 1.90 27.94 -15.23
N GLN A 188 2.77 28.20 -14.25
CA GLN A 188 3.41 29.51 -14.09
C GLN A 188 4.57 29.76 -15.08
N LYS A 189 4.85 28.82 -16.01
CA LYS A 189 6.01 28.85 -16.92
C LYS A 189 7.37 29.07 -16.22
N LYS A 190 7.47 28.73 -14.93
CA LYS A 190 8.68 28.89 -14.12
C LYS A 190 9.59 27.66 -14.26
N SER A 191 10.11 27.41 -15.46
CA SER A 191 10.91 26.22 -15.76
C SER A 191 12.22 26.11 -14.97
N ILE A 192 12.80 27.24 -14.52
CA ILE A 192 14.06 27.24 -13.73
C ILE A 192 13.85 26.64 -12.33
N PHE A 193 12.67 26.85 -11.74
CA PHE A 193 12.36 26.38 -10.40
C PHE A 193 12.14 24.86 -10.38
N LEU A 194 11.59 24.30 -11.48
CA LEU A 194 11.39 22.86 -11.67
C LEU A 194 12.71 22.09 -11.67
N LEU A 195 13.74 22.55 -12.39
CA LEU A 195 15.05 21.87 -12.41
C LEU A 195 15.69 21.85 -11.02
N ARG A 196 15.73 23.00 -10.33
CA ARG A 196 16.30 23.08 -8.98
C ARG A 196 15.56 22.21 -7.97
N ASP A 197 14.23 22.23 -8.01
CA ASP A 197 13.40 21.43 -7.09
C ASP A 197 13.53 19.93 -7.38
N CYS A 198 13.55 19.52 -8.65
CA CYS A 198 13.74 18.12 -9.04
C CYS A 198 15.14 17.61 -8.68
N ILE A 199 16.19 18.40 -8.90
CA ILE A 199 17.56 18.04 -8.52
C ILE A 199 17.68 17.91 -7.00
N LYS A 200 17.13 18.86 -6.23
CA LYS A 200 17.06 18.75 -4.76
C LYS A 200 16.34 17.48 -4.32
N PHE A 201 15.24 17.12 -4.99
CA PHE A 201 14.51 15.89 -4.66
C PHE A 201 15.29 14.63 -5.02
N LEU A 202 15.99 14.59 -6.16
CA LEU A 202 16.85 13.45 -6.51
C LEU A 202 17.98 13.27 -5.49
N ILE A 203 18.59 14.37 -5.05
CA ILE A 203 19.61 14.39 -3.99
C ILE A 203 19.02 13.90 -2.67
N LEU A 204 17.85 14.42 -2.28
CA LEU A 204 17.14 13.95 -1.08
C LEU A 204 16.78 12.48 -1.22
N LYS A 205 16.34 11.99 -2.37
CA LYS A 205 16.01 10.57 -2.55
C LYS A 205 17.24 9.68 -2.43
N SER A 206 18.40 10.11 -2.92
CA SER A 206 19.66 9.36 -2.77
C SER A 206 20.20 9.30 -1.34
N GLN A 207 19.75 10.19 -0.45
CA GLN A 207 20.18 10.19 0.96
C GLN A 207 19.39 9.23 1.85
N TRP A 208 18.27 8.68 1.35
CA TRP A 208 17.36 7.82 2.11
C TRP A 208 17.26 6.40 1.52
N THR A 209 18.13 6.06 0.56
CA THR A 209 18.34 4.71 0.01
C THR A 209 19.69 4.20 0.46
#